data_AF-X0XHV0-F1
#
_entry.id   AF-X0XHV0-F1
#
_cell.length_a   1.000
_cell.length_b   1.000
_cell.length_c   1.000
_cell.angle_alpha   90.00
_cell.angle_beta   90.00
_cell.angle_gamma   90.00
#
_symmetry.space_group_name_H-M   'P 1'
#
loop_
_entity.id
_entity.type
_entity.pdbx_description
1 polymer ?
#
loop_
_entity_poly.entity_id
_entity_poly.type
_entity_poly.pdbx_seq_one_letter_code
_entity_poly.pdbx_strand_id
1 'polypeptide(L)'
;INLRGLAIHEVGVHVLRAANGYRQPLKIFAIGLPTYLSTEEGLSMYFEEITGNTNNEMLRNYAARVVAVDSLLRDLTFRKTFEKLKSYNFSDEQAWNLTLRAFRGGGYIRDHVYLEGYIQVKDFAQKKGDFKALYVGKIGIKDLTLVKDLLKKGILREAKYIPKFIK
;
A
#
# COMPACT_ATOMS: atom_id res chain seq x y z
N ILE A 1 -6.15 19.25 1.69
CA ILE A 1 -6.43 17.81 1.47
C ILE A 1 -6.44 17.56 -0.03
N ASN A 2 -5.63 16.64 -0.55
CA ASN A 2 -5.69 16.25 -1.97
C ASN A 2 -6.87 15.29 -2.18
N LEU A 3 -8.04 15.84 -2.53
CA LEU A 3 -9.26 15.07 -2.73
C LEU A 3 -9.16 14.07 -3.89
N ARG A 4 -8.38 14.40 -4.94
CA ARG A 4 -8.18 13.51 -6.09
C ARG A 4 -7.32 12.32 -5.71
N GLY A 5 -6.20 12.55 -5.03
CA GLY A 5 -5.36 11.48 -4.48
C GLY A 5 -6.15 10.54 -3.57
N LEU A 6 -6.94 11.09 -2.66
CA LEU A 6 -7.79 10.30 -1.77
C LEU A 6 -8.82 9.46 -2.52
N ALA A 7 -9.44 10.00 -3.58
CA ALA A 7 -10.37 9.25 -4.41
C ALA A 7 -9.66 8.10 -5.16
N ILE A 8 -8.42 8.28 -5.61
CA ILE A 8 -7.62 7.23 -6.24
C ILE A 8 -7.28 6.13 -5.23
N HIS A 9 -6.84 6.52 -4.04
CA HIS A 9 -6.46 5.63 -2.94
C HIS A 9 -7.64 4.79 -2.47
N GLU A 10 -8.64 5.46 -1.92
CA GLU A 10 -9.76 4.82 -1.23
C GLU A 10 -10.73 4.19 -2.22
N VAL A 11 -11.17 4.96 -3.22
CA VAL A 11 -12.16 4.47 -4.17
C VAL A 11 -11.48 3.62 -5.23
N GLY A 12 -10.49 4.19 -5.91
CA GLY A 12 -9.81 3.55 -7.04
C GLY A 12 -9.15 2.22 -6.70
N VAL A 13 -8.62 2.05 -5.48
CA VAL A 13 -8.00 0.80 -5.05
C VAL A 13 -8.87 0.05 -4.06
N HIS A 14 -9.00 0.51 -2.81
CA HIS A 14 -9.61 -0.29 -1.75
C HIS A 14 -11.07 -0.69 -2.05
N VAL A 15 -11.91 0.28 -2.44
CA VAL A 15 -13.33 0.02 -2.72
C VAL A 15 -13.51 -0.84 -3.96
N LEU A 16 -12.85 -0.53 -5.08
CA LEU A 16 -13.03 -1.32 -6.31
C LEU A 16 -12.57 -2.77 -6.13
N ARG A 17 -11.44 -2.99 -5.45
CA ARG A 17 -10.93 -4.34 -5.18
C ARG A 17 -11.85 -5.10 -4.22
N ALA A 18 -12.36 -4.45 -3.18
CA ALA A 18 -13.36 -5.06 -2.29
C ALA A 18 -14.64 -5.41 -3.06
N ALA A 19 -15.15 -4.50 -3.90
CA ALA A 19 -16.37 -4.70 -4.69
C ALA A 19 -16.23 -5.87 -5.67
N ASN A 20 -15.08 -6.02 -6.34
CA ASN A 20 -14.81 -7.20 -7.16
C ASN A 20 -14.69 -8.47 -6.30
N GLY A 21 -14.04 -8.40 -5.14
CA GLY A 21 -13.96 -9.50 -4.19
C GLY A 21 -15.33 -10.02 -3.74
N TYR A 22 -16.27 -9.12 -3.45
CA TYR A 22 -17.66 -9.49 -3.11
C TYR A 22 -18.42 -10.14 -4.27
N ARG A 23 -17.97 -9.95 -5.52
CA ARG A 23 -18.55 -10.59 -6.71
C ARG A 23 -17.97 -11.96 -7.00
N GLN A 24 -16.86 -12.33 -6.36
CA GLN A 24 -16.28 -13.66 -6.49
C GLN A 24 -17.17 -14.72 -5.82
N PRO A 25 -17.12 -15.97 -6.30
CA PRO A 25 -17.72 -17.11 -5.61
C PRO A 25 -17.13 -17.31 -4.20
N LEU A 26 -15.83 -17.03 -4.04
CA LEU A 26 -15.11 -17.13 -2.76
C LEU A 26 -15.00 -15.75 -2.10
N LYS A 27 -15.65 -15.55 -0.94
CA LYS A 27 -15.67 -14.24 -0.26
C LYS A 27 -14.35 -13.84 0.40
N ILE A 28 -13.39 -14.76 0.51
CA ILE A 28 -12.03 -14.44 0.95
C ILE A 28 -11.38 -13.35 0.08
N PHE A 29 -11.75 -13.25 -1.19
CA PHE A 29 -11.28 -12.19 -2.10
C PHE A 29 -11.82 -10.80 -1.75
N ALA A 30 -12.89 -10.68 -0.95
CA ALA A 30 -13.37 -9.39 -0.43
C ALA A 30 -12.63 -8.98 0.86
N ILE A 31 -12.23 -9.97 1.67
CA ILE A 31 -11.57 -9.77 2.96
C ILE A 31 -10.07 -9.55 2.78
N GLY A 32 -9.43 -10.39 1.96
CA GLY A 32 -7.98 -10.37 1.74
C GLY A 32 -7.35 -11.75 1.77
N LEU A 33 -6.55 -12.09 0.75
CA LEU A 33 -5.59 -13.20 0.82
C LEU A 33 -4.36 -12.80 1.65
N PRO A 34 -3.58 -13.74 2.19
CA PRO A 34 -2.35 -13.41 2.91
C PRO A 34 -1.47 -12.44 2.11
N THR A 35 -0.89 -11.45 2.79
CA THR A 35 0.00 -10.42 2.18
C THR A 35 -0.65 -9.42 1.22
N TYR A 36 -1.99 -9.47 1.01
CA TYR A 36 -2.68 -8.53 0.11
C TYR A 36 -2.42 -7.05 0.46
N LEU A 37 -2.27 -6.74 1.75
CA LEU A 37 -2.19 -5.39 2.26
C LEU A 37 -1.00 -4.63 1.65
N SER A 38 0.17 -5.25 1.53
CA SER A 38 1.34 -4.65 0.88
C SER A 38 1.03 -4.25 -0.56
N THR A 39 0.42 -5.16 -1.32
CA THR A 39 0.01 -4.86 -2.70
C THR A 39 -1.11 -3.81 -2.75
N GLU A 40 -2.05 -3.81 -1.81
CA GLU A 40 -3.15 -2.85 -1.77
C GLU A 40 -2.65 -1.42 -1.53
N GLU A 41 -1.87 -1.21 -0.47
CA GLU A 41 -1.26 0.09 -0.18
C GLU A 41 -0.27 0.53 -1.28
N GLY A 42 0.51 -0.42 -1.81
CA GLY A 42 1.43 -0.18 -2.91
C GLY A 42 0.73 0.28 -4.18
N LEU A 43 -0.43 -0.32 -4.51
CA LEU A 43 -1.25 0.09 -5.66
C LEU A 43 -1.79 1.50 -5.44
N SER A 44 -2.28 1.82 -4.23
CA SER A 44 -2.78 3.15 -3.90
C SER A 44 -1.71 4.21 -4.14
N MET A 45 -0.52 4.02 -3.56
CA MET A 45 0.61 4.96 -3.72
C MET A 45 1.10 5.06 -5.18
N TYR A 46 1.19 3.93 -5.89
CA TYR A 46 1.61 3.92 -7.29
C TYR A 46 0.60 4.64 -8.20
N PHE A 47 -0.70 4.43 -7.98
CA PHE A 47 -1.72 5.10 -8.77
C PHE A 47 -1.84 6.59 -8.47
N GLU A 48 -1.65 7.00 -7.21
CA GLU A 48 -1.48 8.42 -6.88
C GLU A 48 -0.28 9.03 -7.65
N GLU A 49 0.85 8.31 -7.75
CA GLU A 49 2.05 8.80 -8.47
C GLU A 49 1.78 8.98 -9.96
N ILE A 50 1.33 7.92 -10.65
CA ILE A 50 1.18 7.97 -12.13
C ILE A 50 0.03 8.88 -12.59
N THR A 51 -0.87 9.26 -11.68
CA THR A 51 -1.96 10.22 -11.96
C THR A 51 -1.59 11.65 -11.55
N GLY A 52 -0.37 11.88 -11.05
CA GLY A 52 0.12 13.20 -10.65
C GLY A 52 -0.49 13.72 -9.34
N ASN A 53 -0.97 12.82 -8.46
CA ASN A 53 -1.57 13.15 -7.17
C ASN A 53 -0.67 12.86 -5.96
N THR A 54 0.58 12.43 -6.20
CA THR A 54 1.62 12.28 -5.18
C THR A 54 2.57 13.49 -5.18
N ASN A 55 3.25 13.73 -4.05
CA ASN A 55 4.36 14.68 -3.97
C ASN A 55 5.58 14.05 -3.25
N ASN A 56 6.77 14.64 -3.44
CA ASN A 56 8.01 14.16 -2.81
C ASN A 56 7.95 14.17 -1.29
N GLU A 57 7.18 15.08 -0.70
CA GLU A 57 7.00 15.17 0.76
C GLU A 57 6.25 13.95 1.31
N MET A 58 5.25 13.43 0.60
CA MET A 58 4.53 12.21 0.97
C MET A 58 5.47 11.00 0.96
N LEU A 59 6.26 10.81 -0.11
CA LEU A 59 7.26 9.74 -0.17
C LEU A 59 8.29 9.86 0.95
N ARG A 60 8.76 11.08 1.23
CA ARG A 60 9.66 11.36 2.35
C ARG A 60 9.04 11.01 3.70
N ASN A 61 7.76 11.30 3.91
CA ASN A 61 7.02 10.91 5.11
C ASN A 61 6.92 9.39 5.25
N TYR A 62 6.63 8.66 4.17
CA TYR A 62 6.62 7.19 4.20
C TYR A 62 7.99 6.60 4.55
N ALA A 63 9.06 7.10 3.92
CA ALA A 63 10.42 6.69 4.24
C ALA A 63 10.77 6.94 5.72
N ALA A 64 10.39 8.10 6.25
CA ALA A 64 10.63 8.42 7.65
C ALA A 64 9.86 7.53 8.63
N ARG A 65 8.66 7.05 8.26
CA ARG A 65 7.96 6.04 9.07
C ARG A 65 8.75 4.73 9.14
N VAL A 66 9.32 4.29 8.01
CA VAL A 66 10.20 3.10 7.99
C VAL A 66 11.41 3.30 8.89
N VAL A 67 12.05 4.47 8.83
CA VAL A 67 13.20 4.79 9.68
C VAL A 67 12.82 4.86 11.17
N ALA A 68 11.65 5.39 11.50
CA ALA A 68 11.15 5.43 12.87
C ALA A 68 10.87 4.03 13.42
N VAL A 69 10.26 3.15 12.61
CA VAL A 69 10.05 1.73 12.94
C VAL A 69 11.37 0.99 13.09
N ASP A 70 12.34 1.16 12.18
CA ASP A 70 13.69 0.57 12.30
C ASP A 70 14.38 1.03 13.59
N SER A 71 14.24 2.29 13.96
CA SER A 71 14.82 2.83 15.18
C SER A 71 14.22 2.17 16.42
N LEU A 72 12.89 2.01 16.46
CA LEU A 72 12.20 1.28 17.52
C LEU A 72 12.68 -0.18 17.61
N LEU A 73 12.77 -0.89 16.47
CA LEU A 73 13.20 -2.30 16.42
C LEU A 73 14.65 -2.52 16.85
N ARG A 74 15.47 -1.46 16.80
CA ARG A 74 16.86 -1.44 17.28
C ARG A 74 16.97 -0.92 18.73
N ASP A 75 15.86 -0.92 19.47
CA ASP A 75 15.77 -0.46 20.87
C ASP A 75 16.21 1.00 21.08
N LEU A 76 16.11 1.86 20.06
CA LEU A 76 16.30 3.29 20.28
C LEU A 76 15.13 3.83 21.11
N THR A 77 15.45 4.68 22.08
CA THR A 77 14.45 5.43 22.84
C THR A 77 13.66 6.39 21.93
N PHE A 78 12.44 6.76 22.34
CA PHE A 78 11.63 7.79 21.68
C PHE A 78 12.44 9.05 21.34
N ARG A 79 13.19 9.58 22.31
CA ARG A 79 14.02 10.77 22.13
C ARG A 79 15.06 10.59 21.03
N LYS A 80 15.80 9.47 21.03
CA LYS A 80 16.80 9.17 19.99
C LYS A 80 16.17 9.05 18.60
N THR A 81 14.99 8.45 18.49
CA THR A 81 14.26 8.37 17.20
C THR A 81 13.81 9.75 16.73
N PHE A 82 13.28 10.58 17.64
CA PHE A 82 12.91 11.97 17.35
C PHE A 82 14.10 12.78 16.82
N GLU A 83 15.24 12.76 17.52
CA GLU A 83 16.47 13.45 17.10
C GLU A 83 17.01 12.91 15.76
N LYS A 84 16.91 11.60 15.53
CA LYS A 84 17.27 10.99 14.24
C LYS A 84 16.39 11.53 13.11
N LEU A 85 15.08 11.64 13.30
CA LEU A 85 14.20 12.25 12.30
C LEU A 85 14.49 13.74 12.11
N LYS A 86 14.78 14.48 13.18
CA LYS A 86 15.22 15.88 13.10
C LYS A 86 16.46 16.04 12.22
N SER A 87 17.42 15.12 12.31
CA SER A 87 18.64 15.12 11.49
C SER A 87 18.39 14.99 9.99
N TYR A 88 17.21 14.48 9.58
CA TYR A 88 16.79 14.43 8.18
C TYR A 88 16.03 15.68 7.72
N ASN A 89 16.06 16.78 8.49
CA ASN A 89 15.36 18.05 8.23
C ASN A 89 13.83 17.98 8.37
N PHE A 90 13.31 17.15 9.27
CA PHE A 90 11.90 17.23 9.64
C PHE A 90 11.67 18.37 10.66
N SER A 91 10.52 19.04 10.57
CA SER A 91 10.12 19.99 11.62
C SER A 91 9.90 19.25 12.96
N ASP A 92 9.91 19.98 14.07
CA ASP A 92 9.66 19.37 15.39
C ASP A 92 8.31 18.64 15.41
N GLU A 93 7.27 19.27 14.88
CA GLU A 93 5.95 18.69 14.77
C GLU A 93 5.94 17.41 13.92
N GLN A 94 6.59 17.43 12.74
CA GLN A 94 6.65 16.24 11.87
C GLN A 94 7.41 15.10 12.55
N ALA A 95 8.60 15.38 13.09
CA ALA A 95 9.44 14.38 13.76
C ALA A 95 8.74 13.80 14.99
N TRP A 96 8.05 14.63 15.77
CA TRP A 96 7.24 14.20 16.91
C TRP A 96 6.13 13.26 16.48
N ASN A 97 5.31 13.65 15.50
CA ASN A 97 4.17 12.85 15.04
C ASN A 97 4.61 11.52 14.43
N LEU A 98 5.70 11.50 13.66
CA LEU A 98 6.27 10.28 13.09
C LEU A 98 6.82 9.35 14.18
N THR A 99 7.52 9.90 15.18
CA THR A 99 8.04 9.13 16.33
C THR A 99 6.90 8.58 17.17
N LEU A 100 5.92 9.42 17.54
CA LEU A 100 4.73 9.01 18.28
C LEU A 100 3.99 7.88 17.58
N ARG A 101 3.83 7.99 16.25
CA ARG A 101 3.19 6.94 15.45
C ARG A 101 3.94 5.61 15.54
N ALA A 102 5.26 5.60 15.51
CA ALA A 102 6.04 4.38 15.64
C ALA A 102 5.96 3.77 17.05
N PHE A 103 6.01 4.60 18.10
CA PHE A 103 6.08 4.14 19.50
C PHE A 103 4.72 3.87 20.15
N ARG A 104 3.61 4.41 19.62
CA ARG A 104 2.28 4.16 20.18
C ARG A 104 1.89 2.68 20.07
N GLY A 105 1.16 2.18 21.07
CA GLY A 105 0.65 0.81 21.07
C GLY A 105 1.73 -0.28 21.14
N GLY A 106 2.94 0.05 21.66
CA GLY A 106 4.04 -0.90 21.81
C GLY A 106 4.87 -1.15 20.54
N GLY A 107 4.63 -0.38 19.47
CA GLY A 107 5.36 -0.51 18.21
C GLY A 107 4.44 -0.72 17.02
N TYR A 108 3.99 0.37 16.39
CA TYR A 108 3.18 0.29 15.17
C TYR A 108 4.05 -0.06 13.96
N ILE A 109 4.53 -1.30 13.91
CA ILE A 109 5.48 -1.78 12.91
C ILE A 109 4.88 -1.84 11.49
N ARG A 110 3.55 -1.77 11.33
CA ARG A 110 2.87 -1.94 10.04
C ARG A 110 3.21 -0.88 9.00
N ASP A 111 3.85 0.22 9.38
CA ASP A 111 4.20 1.27 8.43
C ASP A 111 5.30 0.86 7.41
N HIS A 112 6.05 -0.22 7.64
CA HIS A 112 6.98 -0.76 6.64
C HIS A 112 6.27 -1.23 5.36
N VAL A 113 5.02 -1.72 5.50
CA VAL A 113 4.22 -2.32 4.43
C VAL A 113 3.95 -1.34 3.29
N TYR A 114 3.83 -0.04 3.58
CA TYR A 114 3.54 0.99 2.57
C TYR A 114 4.70 1.15 1.57
N LEU A 115 5.92 1.39 2.08
CA LEU A 115 7.07 1.62 1.22
C LEU A 115 7.49 0.34 0.50
N GLU A 116 7.47 -0.80 1.20
CA GLU A 116 7.73 -2.10 0.58
C GLU A 116 6.74 -2.39 -0.55
N GLY A 117 5.45 -2.22 -0.29
CA GLY A 117 4.37 -2.42 -1.26
C GLY A 117 4.51 -1.52 -2.47
N TYR A 118 4.81 -0.24 -2.26
CA TYR A 118 5.05 0.72 -3.34
C TYR A 118 6.22 0.29 -4.23
N ILE A 119 7.34 -0.14 -3.66
CA ILE A 119 8.50 -0.66 -4.40
C ILE A 119 8.11 -1.91 -5.20
N GLN A 120 7.40 -2.86 -4.58
CA GLN A 120 6.94 -4.09 -5.23
C GLN A 120 6.02 -3.81 -6.42
N VAL A 121 5.08 -2.86 -6.28
CA VAL A 121 4.15 -2.48 -7.34
C VAL A 121 4.87 -1.73 -8.46
N LYS A 122 5.86 -0.89 -8.13
CA LYS A 122 6.68 -0.21 -9.14
C LYS A 122 7.51 -1.19 -9.97
N ASP A 123 8.13 -2.17 -9.34
CA ASP A 123 8.84 -3.27 -10.03
C ASP A 123 7.87 -4.10 -10.90
N PHE A 124 6.69 -4.41 -10.38
CA PHE A 124 5.63 -5.08 -11.13
C PHE A 124 5.21 -4.28 -12.38
N ALA A 125 5.08 -2.96 -12.26
CA ALA A 125 4.78 -2.08 -13.38
C ALA A 125 5.90 -2.08 -14.44
N GLN A 126 7.16 -1.99 -14.01
CA GLN A 126 8.33 -2.02 -14.90
C GLN A 126 8.39 -3.32 -15.70
N LYS A 127 7.99 -4.44 -15.09
CA LYS A 127 7.90 -5.76 -15.73
C LYS A 127 6.64 -5.95 -16.58
N LYS A 128 5.86 -4.88 -16.82
CA LYS A 128 4.58 -4.90 -17.56
C LYS A 128 3.58 -5.90 -16.97
N GLY A 129 3.52 -5.95 -15.64
CA GLY A 129 2.61 -6.81 -14.90
C GLY A 129 1.14 -6.54 -15.22
N ASP A 130 0.33 -7.59 -15.12
CA ASP A 130 -1.11 -7.52 -15.36
C ASP A 130 -1.85 -6.95 -14.13
N PHE A 131 -2.05 -5.64 -14.13
CA PHE A 131 -2.81 -4.96 -13.10
C PHE A 131 -4.29 -5.36 -13.07
N LYS A 132 -4.90 -5.76 -14.20
CA LYS A 132 -6.32 -6.15 -14.24
C LYS A 132 -6.55 -7.41 -13.41
N ALA A 133 -5.61 -8.36 -13.46
CA ALA A 133 -5.65 -9.55 -12.61
C ALA A 133 -5.58 -9.23 -11.10
N LEU A 134 -4.91 -8.14 -10.68
CA LEU A 134 -4.89 -7.71 -9.27
C LEU A 134 -6.25 -7.19 -8.77
N TYR A 135 -7.16 -6.84 -9.68
CA TYR A 135 -8.48 -6.30 -9.36
C TYR A 135 -9.56 -7.37 -9.19
N VAL A 136 -9.26 -8.67 -9.30
CA VAL A 136 -10.26 -9.73 -9.01
C VAL A 136 -10.74 -9.70 -7.56
N GLY A 137 -9.96 -9.09 -6.66
CA GLY A 137 -10.22 -8.95 -5.24
C GLY A 137 -9.02 -8.38 -4.50
N LYS A 138 -9.05 -8.49 -3.17
CA LYS A 138 -7.95 -8.18 -2.25
C LYS A 138 -6.92 -9.31 -2.26
N ILE A 139 -6.00 -9.26 -3.23
CA ILE A 139 -4.93 -10.24 -3.42
C ILE A 139 -3.54 -9.59 -3.43
N GLY A 140 -2.49 -10.35 -3.20
CA GLY A 140 -1.11 -9.92 -3.40
C GLY A 140 -0.60 -10.17 -4.82
N ILE A 141 0.49 -9.49 -5.21
CA ILE A 141 1.23 -9.81 -6.45
C ILE A 141 1.66 -11.29 -6.49
N LYS A 142 2.02 -11.84 -5.32
CA LYS A 142 2.44 -13.25 -5.18
C LYS A 142 1.33 -14.26 -5.48
N ASP A 143 0.07 -13.85 -5.35
CA ASP A 143 -1.09 -14.72 -5.59
C ASP A 143 -1.46 -14.83 -7.07
N LEU A 144 -0.86 -14.01 -7.95
CA LEU A 144 -1.27 -13.89 -9.35
C LEU A 144 -1.21 -15.21 -10.12
N THR A 145 -0.24 -16.08 -9.83
CA THR A 145 -0.14 -17.39 -10.49
C THR A 145 -1.38 -18.24 -10.17
N LEU A 146 -1.70 -18.39 -8.88
CA LEU A 146 -2.90 -19.12 -8.43
C LEU A 146 -4.18 -18.50 -9.01
N VAL A 147 -4.29 -17.18 -8.94
CA VAL A 147 -5.47 -16.43 -9.40
C VAL A 147 -5.71 -16.65 -10.89
N LYS A 148 -4.66 -16.57 -11.71
CA LYS A 148 -4.74 -16.83 -13.16
C LYS A 148 -5.20 -18.26 -13.45
N ASP A 149 -4.73 -19.23 -12.69
CA ASP A 149 -5.16 -20.62 -12.86
C ASP A 149 -6.61 -20.84 -12.46
N LEU A 150 -7.07 -20.20 -11.38
CA LEU A 150 -8.48 -20.26 -10.97
C LEU A 150 -9.42 -19.54 -11.94
N LEU A 151 -8.97 -18.44 -12.56
CA LEU A 151 -9.70 -17.76 -13.65
C LEU A 151 -9.83 -18.68 -14.86
N LYS A 152 -8.73 -19.31 -15.31
CA LYS A 152 -8.74 -20.25 -16.44
C LYS A 152 -9.68 -21.44 -16.21
N LYS A 153 -9.79 -21.91 -14.96
CA LYS A 153 -10.69 -23.01 -14.56
C LYS A 153 -12.16 -22.55 -14.42
N GLY A 154 -12.47 -21.27 -14.61
CA GLY A 154 -13.81 -20.73 -14.41
C GLY A 154 -14.29 -20.69 -12.95
N ILE A 155 -13.38 -20.91 -11.99
CA ILE A 155 -13.69 -20.88 -10.55
C ILE A 155 -13.80 -19.43 -10.09
N LEU A 156 -12.93 -18.56 -10.58
CA LEU A 156 -13.01 -17.11 -10.36
C LEU A 156 -13.62 -16.41 -11.57
N ARG A 157 -14.16 -15.23 -11.32
CA ARG A 157 -14.70 -14.33 -12.34
C ARG A 157 -13.70 -13.21 -12.60
N GLU A 158 -13.64 -12.73 -13.84
CA GLU A 158 -12.85 -11.55 -14.17
C GLU A 158 -13.31 -10.32 -13.38
N ALA A 159 -12.38 -9.39 -13.17
CA ALA A 159 -12.67 -8.13 -12.48
C ALA A 159 -13.68 -7.31 -13.29
N LYS A 160 -14.81 -6.93 -12.66
CA LYS A 160 -15.83 -6.09 -13.30
C LYS A 160 -15.48 -4.61 -13.20
N TYR A 161 -14.98 -4.19 -12.04
CA TYR A 161 -14.67 -2.80 -11.76
C TYR A 161 -13.17 -2.56 -11.89
N ILE A 162 -12.76 -1.82 -12.91
CA ILE A 162 -11.35 -1.51 -13.17
C ILE A 162 -11.24 0.02 -13.29
N PRO A 163 -10.28 0.66 -12.60
CA PRO A 163 -10.04 2.08 -12.74
C PRO A 163 -9.63 2.45 -14.17
N LYS A 164 -10.09 3.63 -14.62
CA LYS A 164 -9.80 4.14 -15.98
C LYS A 164 -8.32 4.41 -16.26
N PHE A 165 -7.51 4.58 -15.21
CA PHE A 165 -6.08 4.83 -15.34
C PHE A 165 -5.26 3.53 -15.52
N ILE A 166 -5.89 2.35 -15.43
CA ILE A 166 -5.28 1.07 -15.83
C ILE A 166 -5.60 0.86 -17.31
N LYS A 167 -4.55 0.88 -18.16
CA LYS A 167 -4.66 0.61 -19.59
C LYS A 167 -4.68 -0.90 -19.86
#